data_AF-A0A929D0U7-F1
#
_entry.id   AF-A0A929D0U7-F1
#
_cell.length_a   1.000
_cell.length_b   1.000
_cell.length_c   1.000
_cell.angle_alpha   90.00
_cell.angle_beta   90.00
_cell.angle_gamma   90.00
#
_symmetry.space_group_name_H-M   'P 1'
#
loop_
_entity.id
_entity.type
_entity.pdbx_description
1 polymer ?
#
loop_
_entity_poly.entity_id
_entity_poly.type
_entity_poly.pdbx_seq_one_letter_code
_entity_poly.pdbx_strand_id
1 'polypeptide(L)'
;MDISEELKRAAAKVREGIAETIAGSGEIVDSVKKGATEASGRALEKTQKALAKVKETLAEAETKSAKEAEATKVIVKEYLDNAGQAITDAGEELARAGAQVKAKSIEGTEKAVDKVRKALDKVEELIAKIK
;
A
#
# COMPACT_ATOMS: atom_id res chain seq x y z
N MET A 1 6.70 21.24 1.04
CA MET A 1 6.40 20.15 0.08
C MET A 1 4.89 19.94 0.13
N ASP A 2 4.23 19.67 -1.00
CA ASP A 2 2.77 19.47 -1.01
C ASP A 2 2.44 18.05 -0.53
N ILE A 3 1.44 17.91 0.33
CA ILE A 3 0.95 16.62 0.86
C ILE A 3 0.55 15.70 -0.29
N SER A 4 0.01 16.26 -1.37
CA SER A 4 -0.34 15.52 -2.58
C SER A 4 0.88 14.85 -3.24
N GLU A 5 2.06 15.50 -3.21
CA GLU A 5 3.31 14.98 -3.78
C GLU A 5 3.96 13.94 -2.88
N GLU A 6 3.84 14.09 -1.56
CA GLU A 6 4.31 13.07 -0.61
C GLU A 6 3.47 11.79 -0.69
N LEU A 7 2.13 11.91 -0.79
CA LEU A 7 1.22 10.78 -0.93
C LEU A 7 1.50 10.00 -2.23
N LYS A 8 1.77 10.70 -3.34
CA LYS A 8 2.19 10.07 -4.61
C LYS A 8 3.51 9.32 -4.50
N ARG A 9 4.53 9.93 -3.87
CA ARG A 9 5.83 9.28 -3.66
C ARG A 9 5.71 8.05 -2.78
N ALA A 10 4.88 8.11 -1.74
CA ALA A 10 4.64 6.99 -0.84
C ALA A 10 3.90 5.86 -1.58
N ALA A 11 2.84 6.16 -2.34
CA ALA A 11 2.11 5.18 -3.16
C ALA A 11 3.02 4.48 -4.19
N ALA A 12 3.89 5.23 -4.87
CA ALA A 12 4.86 4.68 -5.81
C ALA A 12 5.79 3.64 -5.17
N LYS A 13 6.27 3.91 -3.94
CA LYS A 13 7.10 2.96 -3.18
C LYS A 13 6.35 1.68 -2.80
N VAL A 14 5.05 1.76 -2.51
CA VAL A 14 4.25 0.55 -2.23
C VAL A 14 4.12 -0.30 -3.50
N ARG A 15 3.91 0.31 -4.68
CA ARG A 15 3.87 -0.41 -5.96
C ARG A 15 5.18 -1.10 -6.30
N GLU A 16 6.31 -0.46 -6.02
CA GLU A 16 7.64 -1.05 -6.20
C GLU A 16 7.79 -2.33 -5.35
N GLY A 17 7.46 -2.27 -4.06
CA GLY A 17 7.51 -3.44 -3.17
C GLY A 17 6.56 -4.59 -3.58
N ILE A 18 5.40 -4.26 -4.13
CA ILE A 18 4.47 -5.22 -4.73
C ILE A 18 5.11 -5.93 -5.93
N ALA A 19 5.72 -5.18 -6.84
CA ALA A 19 6.36 -5.75 -8.03
C ALA A 19 7.52 -6.68 -7.64
N GLU A 20 8.31 -6.31 -6.64
CA GLU A 20 9.36 -7.17 -6.06
C GLU A 20 8.78 -8.47 -5.47
N THR A 21 7.62 -8.40 -4.80
CA THR A 21 6.95 -9.58 -4.20
C THR A 21 6.46 -10.56 -5.27
N ILE A 22 5.91 -10.06 -6.38
CA ILE A 22 5.46 -10.88 -7.51
C ILE A 22 6.64 -11.54 -8.21
N ALA A 23 7.68 -10.76 -8.52
CA ALA A 23 8.87 -11.27 -9.20
C ALA A 23 9.56 -12.39 -8.38
N GLY A 24 9.67 -12.22 -7.06
CA GLY A 24 10.26 -13.24 -6.18
C GLY A 24 9.48 -14.55 -6.07
N SER A 25 8.22 -14.58 -6.51
CA SER A 25 7.34 -15.76 -6.42
C SER A 25 7.36 -16.63 -7.69
N GLY A 26 7.80 -16.09 -8.83
CA GLY A 26 7.69 -16.73 -10.16
C GLY A 26 8.85 -17.64 -10.60
N GLU A 27 10.02 -17.60 -9.94
CA GLU A 27 11.18 -18.44 -10.29
C GLU A 27 11.28 -19.63 -9.32
N ILE A 28 11.31 -20.91 -9.77
CA ILE A 28 11.38 -22.11 -8.89
C ILE A 28 12.22 -23.19 -9.61
N VAL A 29 13.09 -24.03 -8.99
CA VAL A 29 12.75 -25.22 -8.17
C VAL A 29 13.88 -25.64 -7.20
N ASP A 30 13.47 -26.08 -6.02
CA ASP A 30 14.19 -26.68 -4.87
C ASP A 30 15.16 -25.86 -4.01
N SER A 31 16.14 -25.14 -4.56
CA SER A 31 16.93 -24.18 -3.75
C SER A 31 16.13 -22.90 -3.44
N VAL A 32 15.07 -22.68 -4.21
CA VAL A 32 14.30 -21.46 -4.28
C VAL A 32 13.25 -21.35 -3.17
N LYS A 33 12.75 -22.45 -2.57
CA LYS A 33 11.69 -22.33 -1.55
C LYS A 33 12.09 -21.50 -0.33
N LYS A 34 13.34 -21.59 0.14
CA LYS A 34 13.82 -20.76 1.26
C LYS A 34 14.20 -19.35 0.79
N GLY A 35 14.94 -19.25 -0.32
CA GLY A 35 15.37 -17.97 -0.88
C GLY A 35 14.21 -17.08 -1.35
N ALA A 36 13.19 -17.65 -1.99
CA ALA A 36 11.96 -16.97 -2.39
C ALA A 36 11.11 -16.59 -1.17
N THR A 37 11.00 -17.44 -0.14
CA THR A 37 10.28 -17.06 1.09
C THR A 37 10.96 -15.89 1.79
N GLU A 38 12.30 -15.88 1.85
CA GLU A 38 13.06 -14.77 2.44
C GLU A 38 13.05 -13.51 1.56
N ALA A 39 13.09 -13.65 0.24
CA ALA A 39 12.96 -12.54 -0.70
C ALA A 39 11.55 -11.91 -0.66
N SER A 40 10.50 -12.73 -0.75
CA SER A 40 9.10 -12.30 -0.62
C SER A 40 8.81 -11.72 0.76
N GLY A 41 9.39 -12.29 1.83
CA GLY A 41 9.31 -11.71 3.17
C GLY A 41 9.91 -10.31 3.26
N ARG A 42 11.08 -10.09 2.65
CA ARG A 42 11.73 -8.77 2.60
C ARG A 42 10.97 -7.77 1.73
N ALA A 43 10.46 -8.20 0.57
CA ALA A 43 9.65 -7.36 -0.32
C ALA A 43 8.33 -6.95 0.35
N LEU A 44 7.70 -7.88 1.08
CA LEU A 44 6.50 -7.60 1.86
C LEU A 44 6.79 -6.62 3.02
N GLU A 45 7.91 -6.78 3.72
CA GLU A 45 8.31 -5.87 4.79
C GLU A 45 8.55 -4.44 4.25
N LYS A 46 9.20 -4.30 3.09
CA LYS A 46 9.33 -3.00 2.41
C LYS A 46 7.97 -2.40 2.07
N THR A 47 7.06 -3.21 1.53
CA THR A 47 5.70 -2.79 1.18
C THR A 47 4.93 -2.31 2.42
N GLN A 48 5.04 -3.03 3.54
CA GLN A 48 4.42 -2.63 4.82
C GLN A 48 4.99 -1.31 5.37
N LYS A 49 6.31 -1.10 5.29
CA LYS A 49 6.95 0.17 5.68
C LYS A 49 6.49 1.33 4.82
N ALA A 50 6.41 1.13 3.50
CA ALA A 50 5.90 2.15 2.58
C ALA A 50 4.42 2.46 2.84
N LEU A 51 3.59 1.44 3.12
CA LEU A 51 2.18 1.63 3.46
C LEU A 51 2.00 2.42 4.76
N ALA A 52 2.81 2.15 5.78
CA ALA A 52 2.80 2.93 7.02
C ALA A 52 3.07 4.42 6.75
N LYS A 53 3.98 4.73 5.82
CA LYS A 53 4.25 6.12 5.42
C LYS A 53 3.06 6.75 4.70
N VAL A 54 2.34 6.01 3.85
CA VAL A 54 1.09 6.52 3.24
C VAL A 54 0.05 6.84 4.31
N LYS A 55 -0.13 5.98 5.32
CA LYS A 55 -1.06 6.24 6.44
C LYS A 55 -0.71 7.51 7.21
N GLU A 56 0.57 7.71 7.50
CA GLU A 56 1.06 8.91 8.20
C GLU A 56 0.77 10.18 7.39
N THR A 57 1.14 10.21 6.11
CA THR A 57 0.90 11.38 5.25
C THR A 57 -0.59 11.65 5.06
N LEU A 58 -1.43 10.61 5.04
CA LEU A 58 -2.87 10.77 4.95
C LEU A 58 -3.47 11.38 6.23
N ALA A 59 -3.01 10.97 7.42
CA ALA A 59 -3.42 11.56 8.69
C ALA A 59 -3.00 13.04 8.82
N GLU A 60 -1.81 13.39 8.30
CA GLU A 60 -1.37 14.78 8.19
C GLU A 60 -2.26 15.59 7.23
N ALA A 61 -2.67 14.97 6.11
CA ALA A 61 -3.60 15.55 5.15
C ALA A 61 -4.96 15.86 5.77
N GLU A 62 -5.54 14.92 6.52
CA GLU A 62 -6.82 15.11 7.21
C GLU A 62 -6.74 16.25 8.24
N THR A 63 -5.64 16.30 9.00
CA THR A 63 -5.39 17.35 10.00
C THR A 63 -5.24 18.73 9.35
N LYS A 64 -4.60 18.81 8.19
CA LYS A 64 -4.43 20.07 7.44
C LYS A 64 -5.73 20.49 6.75
N SER A 65 -6.43 19.54 6.11
CA SER A 65 -7.74 19.76 5.46
C SER A 65 -8.75 20.35 6.44
N ALA A 66 -8.75 19.88 7.70
CA ALA A 66 -9.64 20.41 8.73
C ALA A 66 -9.49 21.92 8.99
N LYS A 67 -8.37 22.56 8.58
CA LYS A 67 -8.06 23.98 8.81
C LYS A 67 -8.38 24.92 7.64
N GLU A 68 -8.78 24.44 6.47
CA GLU A 68 -9.05 25.26 5.26
C GLU A 68 -10.57 25.36 4.95
N ALA A 69 -10.99 26.24 4.01
CA ALA A 69 -12.38 26.69 3.81
C ALA A 69 -13.45 25.58 3.70
N GLU A 70 -14.58 25.78 4.38
CA GLU A 70 -15.54 24.74 4.79
C GLU A 70 -16.11 23.85 3.66
N ALA A 71 -16.42 24.39 2.48
CA ALA A 71 -17.00 23.61 1.38
C ALA A 71 -15.97 22.71 0.66
N THR A 72 -14.79 23.25 0.35
CA THR A 72 -13.68 22.48 -0.23
C THR A 72 -13.13 21.46 0.76
N LYS A 73 -13.14 21.81 2.06
CA LYS A 73 -12.74 20.94 3.16
C LYS A 73 -13.59 19.67 3.26
N VAL A 74 -14.91 19.75 3.08
CA VAL A 74 -15.78 18.56 3.10
C VAL A 74 -15.43 17.57 1.99
N ILE A 75 -15.22 18.07 0.76
CA ILE A 75 -14.90 17.23 -0.40
C ILE A 75 -13.51 16.60 -0.27
N VAL A 76 -12.50 17.40 0.11
CA VAL A 76 -11.12 16.90 0.29
C VAL A 76 -11.08 15.87 1.41
N LYS A 77 -11.78 16.12 2.53
CA LYS A 77 -11.88 15.18 3.62
C LYS A 77 -12.53 13.86 3.19
N GLU A 78 -13.63 13.90 2.44
CA GLU A 78 -14.27 12.69 1.92
C GLU A 78 -13.31 11.85 1.06
N TYR A 79 -12.49 12.48 0.22
CA TYR A 79 -11.49 11.77 -0.57
C TYR A 79 -10.36 11.18 0.28
N LEU A 80 -9.90 11.91 1.29
CA LEU A 80 -8.88 11.42 2.22
C LEU A 80 -9.42 10.26 3.06
N ASP A 81 -10.63 10.35 3.61
CA ASP A 81 -11.28 9.28 4.38
C ASP A 81 -11.38 8.00 3.52
N ASN A 82 -11.82 8.13 2.26
CA ASN A 82 -11.89 7.02 1.31
C ASN A 82 -10.53 6.40 0.99
N ALA A 83 -9.49 7.22 0.86
CA ALA A 83 -8.13 6.76 0.65
C ALA A 83 -7.57 6.08 1.90
N GLY A 84 -7.87 6.59 3.10
CA GLY A 84 -7.51 6.00 4.38
C GLY A 84 -8.14 4.62 4.60
N GLN A 85 -9.41 4.45 4.21
CA GLN A 85 -10.07 3.15 4.25
C GLN A 85 -9.40 2.16 3.29
N ALA A 86 -9.15 2.55 2.04
CA ALA A 86 -8.50 1.69 1.05
C ALA A 86 -7.10 1.25 1.52
N ILE A 87 -6.33 2.17 2.12
CA ILE A 87 -5.01 1.87 2.70
C ILE A 87 -5.11 0.94 3.91
N THR A 88 -6.16 1.06 4.72
CA THR A 88 -6.40 0.17 5.86
C THR A 88 -6.67 -1.25 5.39
N ASP A 89 -7.58 -1.41 4.43
CA ASP A 89 -7.91 -2.71 3.83
C ASP A 89 -6.67 -3.37 3.20
N ALA A 90 -5.86 -2.58 2.48
CA ALA A 90 -4.59 -3.03 1.91
C ALA A 90 -3.60 -3.52 2.98
N GLY A 91 -3.54 -2.83 4.13
CA GLY A 91 -2.69 -3.21 5.25
C GLY A 91 -3.10 -4.54 5.87
N GLU A 92 -4.39 -4.80 6.01
CA GLU A 92 -4.90 -6.07 6.51
C GLU A 92 -4.56 -7.23 5.56
N GLU A 93 -4.72 -7.03 4.26
CA GLU A 93 -4.37 -8.05 3.26
C GLU A 93 -2.86 -8.32 3.23
N LEU A 94 -2.00 -7.29 3.35
CA LEU A 94 -0.54 -7.50 3.48
C LEU A 94 -0.17 -8.23 4.77
N ALA A 95 -0.86 -7.98 5.88
CA ALA A 95 -0.63 -8.71 7.12
C ALA A 95 -0.97 -10.20 6.94
N ARG A 96 -2.07 -10.52 6.25
CA ARG A 96 -2.43 -11.91 5.88
C ARG A 96 -1.39 -12.53 4.95
N ALA A 97 -0.93 -11.79 3.94
CA ALA A 97 0.14 -12.23 3.05
C ALA A 97 1.42 -12.58 3.84
N GLY A 98 1.78 -11.77 4.83
CA GLY A 98 2.94 -12.02 5.69
C GLY A 98 2.81 -13.27 6.55
N ALA A 99 1.61 -13.56 7.04
CA ALA A 99 1.32 -14.83 7.71
C ALA A 99 1.45 -16.02 6.75
N GLN A 100 1.01 -15.86 5.49
CA GLN A 100 1.10 -16.92 4.46
C GLN A 100 2.53 -17.16 3.96
N VAL A 101 3.35 -16.11 3.82
CA VAL A 101 4.79 -16.23 3.56
C VAL A 101 5.46 -17.01 4.69
N LYS A 102 5.16 -16.70 5.96
CA LYS A 102 5.65 -17.47 7.11
C LYS A 102 5.19 -18.94 7.08
N ALA A 103 4.01 -19.20 6.53
CA ALA A 103 3.46 -20.54 6.33
C ALA A 103 3.89 -21.23 5.02
N LYS A 104 4.79 -20.64 4.22
CA LYS A 104 5.27 -21.15 2.90
C LYS A 104 4.18 -21.32 1.83
N SER A 105 3.11 -20.53 1.88
CA SER A 105 2.02 -20.57 0.88
C SER A 105 2.12 -19.38 -0.08
N ILE A 106 2.64 -19.63 -1.29
CA ILE A 106 2.89 -18.60 -2.32
C ILE A 106 1.58 -18.11 -2.97
N GLU A 107 0.63 -19.03 -3.22
CA GLU A 107 -0.63 -18.73 -3.91
C GLU A 107 -1.54 -17.77 -3.11
N GLY A 108 -1.45 -17.81 -1.77
CA GLY A 108 -2.15 -16.86 -0.90
C GLY A 108 -1.54 -15.45 -0.97
N THR A 109 -0.21 -15.37 -1.06
CA THR A 109 0.54 -14.12 -1.14
C THR A 109 0.19 -13.34 -2.41
N GLU A 110 0.08 -13.99 -3.56
CA GLU A 110 -0.29 -13.33 -4.83
C GLU A 110 -1.68 -12.69 -4.78
N LYS A 111 -2.68 -13.42 -4.27
CA LYS A 111 -4.07 -12.92 -4.13
C LYS A 111 -4.15 -11.70 -3.22
N ALA A 112 -3.37 -11.69 -2.14
CA ALA A 112 -3.30 -10.55 -1.22
C ALA A 112 -2.61 -9.34 -1.89
N VAL A 113 -1.50 -9.57 -2.59
CA VAL A 113 -0.77 -8.52 -3.33
C VAL A 113 -1.65 -7.85 -4.39
N ASP A 114 -2.46 -8.61 -5.12
CA ASP A 114 -3.40 -8.06 -6.11
C ASP A 114 -4.47 -7.13 -5.49
N LYS A 115 -4.96 -7.44 -4.28
CA LYS A 115 -5.90 -6.56 -3.58
C LYS A 115 -5.25 -5.25 -3.15
N VAL A 116 -4.00 -5.31 -2.69
CA VAL A 116 -3.21 -4.14 -2.30
C VAL A 116 -2.98 -3.22 -3.49
N ARG A 117 -2.68 -3.81 -4.67
CA ARG A 117 -2.55 -3.06 -5.92
C ARG A 117 -3.83 -2.28 -6.26
N LYS A 118 -5.00 -2.93 -6.19
CA LYS A 118 -6.29 -2.27 -6.44
C LYS A 118 -6.58 -1.12 -5.46
N ALA A 119 -6.22 -1.30 -4.19
CA ALA A 119 -6.37 -0.25 -3.20
C ALA A 119 -5.46 0.95 -3.49
N LEU A 120 -4.22 0.73 -3.93
CA LEU A 120 -3.32 1.80 -4.39
C LEU A 120 -3.85 2.53 -5.60
N ASP A 121 -4.39 1.82 -6.58
CA ASP A 121 -4.98 2.43 -7.77
C ASP A 121 -6.11 3.40 -7.38
N LYS A 122 -6.94 2.99 -6.41
CA LYS A 122 -8.02 3.83 -5.86
C LYS A 122 -7.47 5.06 -5.12
N VAL A 123 -6.40 4.91 -4.34
CA VAL A 123 -5.74 6.01 -3.63
C VAL A 123 -5.18 7.04 -4.62
N GLU A 124 -4.53 6.59 -5.70
CA GLU A 124 -4.02 7.49 -6.75
C GLU A 124 -5.15 8.25 -7.46
N GLU A 125 -6.27 7.60 -7.73
CA GLU A 125 -7.45 8.24 -8.32
C GLU A 125 -8.01 9.34 -7.40
N LEU A 126 -8.10 9.06 -6.09
CA LEU A 126 -8.56 10.03 -5.09
C LEU A 126 -7.58 11.20 -4.95
N ILE A 127 -6.26 10.94 -4.93
CA ILE A 127 -5.24 11.99 -4.92
C ILE A 127 -5.38 12.91 -6.15
N ALA A 128 -5.66 12.35 -7.33
CA ALA A 128 -5.83 13.13 -8.54
C ALA A 128 -7.02 14.11 -8.46
N LYS A 129 -8.02 13.79 -7.64
CA LYS A 129 -9.22 14.62 -7.39
C LYS A 129 -9.04 15.66 -6.28
N ILE A 130 -7.93 15.59 -5.53
CA ILE A 130 -7.58 16.55 -4.45
C ILE A 130 -6.80 17.77 -5.01
N LYS A 131 -6.47 17.78 -6.32
CA LYS A 131 -5.73 18.86 -7.00
C LYS A 131 -6.54 20.14 -7.20
#